data_AF-A0AAJ1VHZ6-F1
#
_entry.id   AF-A0AAJ1VHZ6-F1
#
_cell.length_a   1.000
_cell.length_b   1.000
_cell.length_c   1.000
_cell.angle_alpha   90.00
_cell.angle_beta   90.00
_cell.angle_gamma   90.00
#
_symmetry.space_group_name_H-M   'P 1'
#
loop_
_entity.id
_entity.type
_entity.pdbx_description
1 polymer ?
#
loop_
_entity_poly.entity_id
_entity_poly.type
_entity_poly.pdbx_seq_one_letter_code
_entity_poly.pdbx_strand_id
1 'polypeptide(L)'
;MKHIAELERGGFIIDGEFAETVGEMISQRDTAVASLAENKAIISGVEVSGTSRTNGIVSLNGKLYSFIGGVAQANVTTKKVAVNRPNASQVDAPAFYIDTLQFGEDGTETFPFDELTRYYSAQPKYKEIKIIGRNITNEELAGTGWFLSNGQNGTDNLQDRFFVVSGNEYSVGDIGGSKQVTLTEAQMPKHKHGMEDGVSTSNGAGYITDGNLNNDANPLDHAFTKETGGDQPHENRPPYYAVVAIQFIGL
;
A
#
# COMPACT_ATOMS: atom_id res chain seq x y z
N MET A 1 -32.64 33.25 -11.38
CA MET A 1 -31.58 34.28 -11.49
C MET A 1 -32.14 35.58 -10.93
N LYS A 2 -31.80 35.91 -9.67
CA LYS A 2 -32.11 37.26 -9.14
C LYS A 2 -31.11 38.21 -9.78
N HIS A 3 -31.61 39.08 -10.64
CA HIS A 3 -30.86 40.17 -11.24
C HIS A 3 -30.32 41.08 -10.14
N ILE A 4 -29.02 41.33 -10.18
CA ILE A 4 -28.30 42.29 -9.35
C ILE A 4 -28.94 43.65 -9.61
N ALA A 5 -29.69 44.16 -8.63
CA ALA A 5 -30.27 45.49 -8.66
C ALA A 5 -29.19 46.52 -8.29
N GLU A 6 -29.05 47.51 -9.17
CA GLU A 6 -28.47 48.85 -9.01
C GLU A 6 -27.58 49.11 -7.79
N LEU A 7 -26.26 49.18 -8.04
CA LEU A 7 -25.30 49.84 -7.17
C LEU A 7 -25.42 51.36 -7.35
N GLU A 8 -26.16 52.04 -6.47
CA GLU A 8 -26.02 53.49 -6.33
C GLU A 8 -24.63 53.85 -5.79
N ARG A 9 -24.13 55.03 -6.19
CA ARG A 9 -22.80 55.57 -5.86
C ARG A 9 -22.70 55.96 -4.38
N GLY A 10 -22.67 54.97 -3.50
CA GLY A 10 -22.31 55.05 -2.09
C GLY A 10 -21.38 53.88 -1.76
N GLY A 11 -20.33 54.12 -0.97
CA GLY A 11 -19.27 53.14 -0.72
C GLY A 11 -19.79 51.74 -0.34
N PHE A 12 -19.08 50.73 -0.81
CA PHE A 12 -19.36 49.30 -0.57
C PHE A 12 -19.56 49.02 0.93
N ILE A 13 -20.81 48.77 1.35
CA ILE A 13 -21.13 48.42 2.73
C ILE A 13 -20.97 46.92 2.88
N ILE A 14 -19.95 46.50 3.64
CA ILE A 14 -19.83 45.13 4.14
C ILE A 14 -20.71 45.06 5.38
N ASP A 15 -21.97 44.71 5.22
CA ASP A 15 -22.87 44.38 6.32
C ASP A 15 -22.83 42.88 6.64
N GLY A 16 -23.52 42.48 7.72
CA GLY A 16 -23.56 41.09 8.16
C GLY A 16 -24.16 40.14 7.12
N GLU A 17 -25.19 40.60 6.39
CA GLU A 17 -25.86 39.80 5.35
C GLU A 17 -24.95 39.59 4.13
N PHE A 18 -24.19 40.60 3.71
CA PHE A 18 -23.20 40.48 2.64
C PHE A 18 -22.08 39.52 3.04
N ALA A 19 -21.57 39.62 4.27
CA ALA A 19 -20.53 38.71 4.77
C ALA A 19 -21.01 37.26 4.85
N GLU A 20 -22.26 37.04 5.28
CA GLU A 20 -22.90 35.72 5.30
C GLU A 20 -23.09 35.17 3.88
N THR A 21 -23.60 35.98 2.96
CA THR A 21 -23.80 35.57 1.55
C THR A 21 -22.48 35.20 0.87
N VAL A 22 -21.40 35.96 1.10
CA VAL A 22 -20.06 35.61 0.59
C VAL A 22 -19.53 34.32 1.24
N GLY A 23 -19.76 34.16 2.55
CA GLY A 23 -19.40 32.93 3.27
C GLY A 23 -20.11 31.70 2.71
N GLU A 24 -21.41 31.80 2.43
CA GLU A 24 -22.19 30.73 1.81
C GLU A 24 -21.71 30.41 0.39
N MET A 25 -21.43 31.43 -0.43
CA MET A 25 -20.91 31.22 -1.78
C MET A 25 -19.55 30.48 -1.78
N ILE A 26 -18.65 30.85 -0.87
CA ILE A 26 -17.35 30.17 -0.71
C ILE A 26 -17.57 28.75 -0.19
N SER A 27 -18.44 28.55 0.80
CA SER A 27 -18.73 27.23 1.36
C SER A 27 -19.36 26.29 0.33
N GLN A 28 -20.29 26.77 -0.50
CA GLN A 28 -20.88 25.98 -1.59
C GLN A 28 -19.84 25.57 -2.63
N ARG A 29 -18.96 26.50 -3.03
CA ARG A 29 -17.85 26.20 -3.95
C ARG A 29 -16.90 25.17 -3.36
N ASP A 30 -16.49 25.35 -2.11
CA ASP A 30 -15.51 24.48 -1.46
C ASP A 30 -16.10 23.08 -1.22
N THR A 31 -17.38 22.99 -0.88
CA THR A 31 -18.12 21.70 -0.79
C THR A 31 -18.23 21.04 -2.16
N ALA A 32 -18.52 21.80 -3.22
CA ALA A 32 -18.57 21.25 -4.58
C ALA A 32 -17.20 20.69 -5.00
N VAL A 33 -16.10 21.41 -4.74
CA VAL A 33 -14.74 20.92 -5.03
C VAL A 33 -14.40 19.70 -4.17
N ALA A 34 -14.72 19.73 -2.87
CA ALA A 34 -14.49 18.59 -1.99
C ALA A 34 -15.31 17.36 -2.36
N SER A 35 -16.50 17.53 -2.95
CA SER A 35 -17.35 16.44 -3.45
C SER A 35 -16.87 15.83 -4.76
N LEU A 36 -16.12 16.60 -5.57
CA LEU A 36 -15.45 16.09 -6.76
C LEU A 36 -14.22 15.25 -6.40
N ALA A 37 -13.59 15.58 -5.28
CA ALA A 37 -12.53 14.78 -4.71
C ALA A 37 -13.08 13.63 -3.84
N GLU A 38 -12.32 12.56 -3.72
CA GLU A 38 -12.66 11.47 -2.80
C GLU A 38 -12.43 11.88 -1.33
N ASN A 39 -12.94 11.09 -0.39
CA ASN A 39 -12.64 11.29 1.03
C ASN A 39 -11.15 11.02 1.29
N LYS A 40 -10.53 11.78 2.19
CA LYS A 40 -9.10 11.67 2.55
C LYS A 40 -8.17 11.89 1.35
N ALA A 41 -8.54 12.81 0.46
CA ALA A 41 -7.79 13.08 -0.76
C ALA A 41 -6.95 14.37 -0.65
N ILE A 42 -5.65 14.30 -0.97
CA ILE A 42 -4.76 15.45 -1.11
C ILE A 42 -5.05 16.12 -2.45
N ILE A 43 -5.56 17.35 -2.42
CA ILE A 43 -5.90 18.14 -3.60
C ILE A 43 -4.69 18.90 -4.13
N SER A 44 -3.86 19.43 -3.22
CA SER A 44 -2.66 20.18 -3.59
C SER A 44 -1.65 20.19 -2.43
N GLY A 45 -0.37 20.44 -2.74
CA GLY A 45 0.70 20.51 -1.74
C GLY A 45 0.99 19.16 -1.09
N VAL A 46 1.39 19.14 0.19
CA VAL A 46 1.77 17.91 0.93
C VAL A 46 2.91 17.13 0.22
N GLU A 47 3.86 17.88 -0.32
CA GLU A 47 5.01 17.36 -1.06
C GLU A 47 6.20 17.14 -0.12
N VAL A 48 7.09 16.22 -0.47
CA VAL A 48 8.33 16.00 0.31
C VAL A 48 9.26 17.18 0.10
N SER A 49 9.68 17.82 1.19
CA SER A 49 10.71 18.86 1.19
C SER A 49 11.77 18.51 2.24
N GLY A 50 12.74 17.68 1.86
CA GLY A 50 13.75 17.15 2.79
C GLY A 50 13.12 16.18 3.78
N THR A 51 13.15 16.52 5.08
CA THR A 51 12.53 15.70 6.15
C THR A 51 11.10 16.11 6.51
N SER A 52 10.57 17.16 5.87
CA SER A 52 9.23 17.68 6.13
C SER A 52 8.31 17.55 4.91
N ARG A 53 7.01 17.74 5.16
CA ARG A 53 5.98 17.95 4.14
C ARG A 53 5.67 19.43 4.00
N THR A 54 5.41 19.87 2.78
CA THR A 54 4.92 21.23 2.50
C THR A 54 3.44 21.38 2.92
N ASN A 55 2.98 22.63 3.05
CA ASN A 55 1.57 22.92 3.26
C ASN A 55 0.74 22.51 2.04
N GLY A 56 -0.56 22.30 2.21
CA GLY A 56 -1.44 21.85 1.13
C GLY A 56 -2.93 22.00 1.43
N ILE A 57 -3.74 21.36 0.60
CA ILE A 57 -5.20 21.28 0.74
C ILE A 57 -5.61 19.82 0.71
N VAL A 58 -6.43 19.39 1.67
CA VAL A 58 -6.93 18.02 1.78
C VAL A 58 -8.45 18.05 1.86
N SER A 59 -9.11 17.16 1.11
CA SER A 59 -10.54 16.89 1.23
C SER A 59 -10.78 15.82 2.29
N LEU A 60 -11.64 16.11 3.26
CA LEU A 60 -12.08 15.19 4.30
C LEU A 60 -13.58 15.34 4.51
N ASN A 61 -14.32 14.23 4.41
CA ASN A 61 -15.76 14.15 4.64
C ASN A 61 -16.57 15.22 3.88
N GLY A 62 -16.17 15.54 2.64
CA GLY A 62 -16.84 16.53 1.79
C GLY A 62 -16.51 18.00 2.13
N LYS A 63 -15.46 18.24 2.92
CA LYS A 63 -14.96 19.58 3.25
C LYS A 63 -13.46 19.70 2.98
N LEU A 64 -13.03 20.87 2.51
CA LEU A 64 -11.62 21.19 2.35
C LEU A 64 -11.00 21.68 3.67
N TYR A 65 -9.85 21.10 4.02
CA TYR A 65 -9.00 21.49 5.12
C TYR A 65 -7.67 22.02 4.61
N SER A 66 -7.17 23.08 5.24
CA SER A 66 -5.80 23.56 5.00
C SER A 66 -4.82 22.64 5.72
N PHE A 67 -3.96 21.95 4.98
CA PHE A 67 -2.94 21.09 5.55
C PHE A 67 -1.72 21.92 5.98
N ILE A 68 -1.37 21.84 7.26
CA ILE A 68 -0.14 22.44 7.79
C ILE A 68 0.94 21.35 7.79
N GLY A 69 1.93 21.57 6.93
CA GLY A 69 3.09 20.71 6.78
C GLY A 69 4.03 20.76 7.98
N GLY A 70 4.99 19.85 7.99
CA GLY A 70 5.92 19.64 9.10
C GLY A 70 6.68 18.34 8.94
N VAL A 71 7.47 17.98 9.95
CA VAL A 71 8.13 16.65 9.99
C VAL A 71 7.03 15.58 9.93
N ALA A 72 7.17 14.62 9.02
CA ALA A 72 6.15 13.59 8.83
C ALA A 72 5.98 12.74 10.11
N GLN A 73 4.74 12.60 10.57
CA GLN A 73 4.35 11.74 11.68
C GLN A 73 3.40 10.65 11.18
N ALA A 74 3.18 9.61 11.99
CA ALA A 74 2.31 8.49 11.61
C ALA A 74 0.84 8.91 11.41
N ASN A 75 0.36 9.90 12.19
CA ASN A 75 -1.03 10.31 12.23
C ASN A 75 -1.20 11.79 11.90
N VAL A 76 -2.35 12.11 11.32
CA VAL A 76 -2.84 13.47 11.10
C VAL A 76 -4.14 13.69 11.87
N THR A 77 -4.35 14.92 12.32
CA THR A 77 -5.51 15.29 13.13
C THR A 77 -6.10 16.64 12.72
N THR A 78 -7.42 16.77 12.81
CA THR A 78 -8.14 18.01 12.48
C THR A 78 -8.12 18.97 13.66
N LYS A 79 -7.78 20.25 13.43
CA LYS A 79 -7.79 21.30 14.46
C LYS A 79 -8.39 22.60 13.97
N LYS A 80 -8.83 23.43 14.90
CA LYS A 80 -9.15 24.84 14.67
C LYS A 80 -7.98 25.70 15.12
N VAL A 81 -7.30 26.34 14.17
CA VAL A 81 -6.16 27.21 14.46
C VAL A 81 -6.60 28.66 14.40
N ALA A 82 -6.28 29.43 15.44
CA ALA A 82 -6.55 30.86 15.48
C ALA A 82 -5.55 31.64 14.61
N VAL A 83 -6.05 32.52 13.75
CA VAL A 83 -5.25 33.52 13.05
C VAL A 83 -5.36 34.82 13.81
N ASN A 84 -4.24 35.22 14.41
CA ASN A 84 -4.17 36.47 15.15
C ASN A 84 -3.96 37.64 14.19
N ARG A 85 -4.59 38.77 14.50
CA ARG A 85 -4.29 40.05 13.84
C ARG A 85 -3.97 41.11 14.90
N PRO A 86 -3.05 42.05 14.60
CA PRO A 86 -2.80 43.16 15.48
C PRO A 86 -4.09 43.99 15.61
N ASN A 87 -4.57 44.14 16.84
CA ASN A 87 -5.72 45.00 17.11
C ASN A 87 -5.27 46.48 17.14
N ALA A 88 -6.24 47.40 17.26
CA ALA A 88 -5.97 48.84 17.39
C ALA A 88 -5.07 49.19 18.61
N SER A 89 -4.84 48.24 19.51
CA SER A 89 -3.98 48.35 20.70
C SER A 89 -2.63 47.64 20.55
N GLN A 90 -2.25 47.20 19.34
CA GLN A 90 -1.00 46.45 19.04
C GLN A 90 -0.83 45.13 19.81
N VAL A 91 -1.92 44.57 20.35
CA VAL A 91 -1.94 43.23 20.95
C VAL A 91 -2.53 42.27 19.93
N ASP A 92 -1.83 41.19 19.66
CA ASP A 92 -2.33 40.11 18.80
C ASP A 92 -3.50 39.41 19.49
N ALA A 93 -4.68 39.49 18.89
CA ALA A 93 -5.88 38.80 19.33
C ALA A 93 -6.41 37.89 18.22
N PRO A 94 -7.07 36.76 18.55
CA PRO A 94 -7.60 35.83 17.55
C PRO A 94 -8.69 36.54 16.74
N ALA A 95 -8.44 36.75 15.44
CA ALA A 95 -9.36 37.44 14.55
C ALA A 95 -10.36 36.47 13.91
N PHE A 96 -9.90 35.28 13.52
CA PHE A 96 -10.74 34.21 12.99
C PHE A 96 -10.05 32.85 13.14
N TYR A 97 -10.80 31.76 13.03
CA TYR A 97 -10.29 30.40 13.08
C TYR A 97 -10.31 29.76 11.68
N ILE A 98 -9.29 28.96 11.38
CA ILE A 98 -9.23 28.12 10.18
C ILE A 98 -9.29 26.66 10.63
N ASP A 99 -10.11 25.86 9.95
CA ASP A 99 -10.07 24.41 10.11
C ASP A 99 -8.87 23.86 9.33
N THR A 100 -7.93 23.26 10.06
CA THR A 100 -6.67 22.75 9.53
C THR A 100 -6.56 21.25 9.78
N LEU A 101 -5.77 20.60 8.92
CA LEU A 101 -5.29 19.24 9.14
C LEU A 101 -3.79 19.33 9.37
N GLN A 102 -3.28 18.72 10.44
CA GLN A 102 -1.86 18.77 10.76
C GLN A 102 -1.40 17.44 11.36
N PHE A 103 -0.10 17.20 11.33
CA PHE A 103 0.48 16.05 12.04
C PHE A 103 0.23 16.17 13.55
N GLY A 104 -0.14 15.05 14.17
CA GLY A 104 -0.45 14.96 15.60
C GLY A 104 -1.67 14.07 15.89
N GLU A 105 -2.04 14.02 17.17
CA GLU A 105 -3.13 13.16 17.67
C GLU A 105 -4.11 13.93 18.58
N ASP A 106 -3.85 15.21 18.83
CA ASP A 106 -4.49 16.07 19.82
C ASP A 106 -5.66 16.91 19.26
N GLY A 107 -6.16 16.56 18.08
CA GLY A 107 -7.32 17.19 17.46
C GLY A 107 -8.62 16.41 17.64
N THR A 108 -9.62 16.71 16.80
CA THR A 108 -10.97 16.15 16.90
C THR A 108 -11.13 14.81 16.18
N GLU A 109 -10.63 14.72 14.94
CA GLU A 109 -10.62 13.50 14.13
C GLU A 109 -9.16 13.18 13.80
N THR A 110 -8.71 11.97 14.13
CA THR A 110 -7.34 11.51 13.93
C THR A 110 -7.35 10.23 13.11
N PHE A 111 -6.47 10.16 12.11
CA PHE A 111 -6.31 8.98 11.27
C PHE A 111 -4.87 8.86 10.76
N PRO A 112 -4.44 7.67 10.31
CA PRO A 112 -3.10 7.47 9.76
C PRO A 112 -2.84 8.35 8.54
N PHE A 113 -1.66 8.96 8.46
CA PHE A 113 -1.24 9.77 7.32
C PHE A 113 -1.22 8.96 6.01
N ASP A 114 -0.90 7.66 6.10
CA ASP A 114 -0.84 6.75 4.94
C ASP A 114 -2.22 6.45 4.34
N GLU A 115 -3.32 6.81 5.01
CA GLU A 115 -4.66 6.74 4.43
C GLU A 115 -4.96 7.93 3.50
N LEU A 116 -4.14 9.00 3.51
CA LEU A 116 -4.28 10.10 2.57
C LEU A 116 -3.78 9.67 1.19
N THR A 117 -4.66 9.74 0.19
CA THR A 117 -4.33 9.48 -1.20
C THR A 117 -4.29 10.77 -1.99
N ARG A 118 -3.41 10.90 -2.99
CA ARG A 118 -3.36 12.11 -3.81
C ARG A 118 -4.46 12.06 -4.87
N TYR A 119 -5.23 13.14 -4.97
CA TYR A 119 -6.17 13.31 -6.06
C TYR A 119 -5.41 13.68 -7.33
N TYR A 120 -5.76 13.04 -8.45
CA TYR A 120 -5.20 13.32 -9.76
C TYR A 120 -6.32 13.71 -10.72
N SER A 121 -6.07 14.71 -11.56
CA SER A 121 -7.08 15.31 -12.44
C SER A 121 -7.44 14.43 -13.64
N ALA A 122 -6.50 13.58 -14.06
CA ALA A 122 -6.63 12.69 -15.21
C ALA A 122 -6.43 11.22 -14.81
N GLN A 123 -7.23 10.72 -13.86
CA GLN A 123 -7.19 9.31 -13.52
C GLN A 123 -7.65 8.46 -14.72
N PRO A 124 -6.89 7.42 -15.10
CA PRO A 124 -7.29 6.58 -16.21
C PRO A 124 -8.54 5.79 -15.83
N LYS A 125 -9.45 5.60 -16.80
CA LYS A 125 -10.66 4.78 -16.58
C LYS A 125 -10.30 3.33 -16.17
N TYR A 126 -9.13 2.86 -16.57
CA TYR A 126 -8.60 1.54 -16.23
C TYR A 126 -7.18 1.68 -15.71
N LYS A 127 -6.77 0.82 -14.77
CA LYS A 127 -5.38 0.77 -14.29
C LYS A 127 -4.45 0.38 -15.44
N GLU A 128 -3.52 1.26 -15.81
CA GLU A 128 -2.50 0.97 -16.82
C GLU A 128 -1.18 0.56 -16.15
N ILE A 129 -0.62 -0.58 -16.57
CA ILE A 129 0.69 -1.06 -16.10
C ILE A 129 1.63 -1.09 -17.31
N LYS A 130 2.84 -0.56 -17.13
CA LYS A 130 3.93 -0.64 -18.11
C LYS A 130 5.15 -1.27 -17.49
N ILE A 131 5.92 -1.95 -18.34
CA ILE A 131 7.14 -2.65 -17.96
C ILE A 131 8.33 -1.93 -18.58
N ILE A 132 9.34 -1.66 -17.76
CA ILE A 132 10.54 -0.92 -18.13
C ILE A 132 11.77 -1.83 -17.95
N GLY A 133 12.62 -1.89 -18.98
CA GLY A 133 13.87 -2.67 -18.98
C GLY A 133 15.07 -1.97 -18.33
N ARG A 134 14.85 -0.98 -17.47
CA ARG A 134 15.88 -0.29 -16.70
C ARG A 134 15.37 0.01 -15.30
N ASN A 135 16.30 0.19 -14.37
CA ASN A 135 15.97 0.74 -13.05
C ASN A 135 15.55 2.20 -13.19
N ILE A 136 14.55 2.58 -12.42
CA ILE A 136 13.98 3.92 -12.35
C ILE A 136 13.45 4.16 -10.93
N THR A 137 13.54 5.39 -10.44
CA THR A 137 12.97 5.76 -9.13
C THR A 137 11.67 6.56 -9.26
N ASN A 138 10.92 6.71 -8.17
CA ASN A 138 9.71 7.54 -8.16
C ASN A 138 10.04 9.03 -8.40
N GLU A 139 11.23 9.48 -7.99
CA GLU A 139 11.69 10.85 -8.25
C GLU A 139 11.89 11.11 -9.75
N GLU A 140 12.44 10.14 -10.50
CA GLU A 140 12.58 10.23 -11.96
C GLU A 140 11.21 10.23 -12.68
N LEU A 141 10.18 9.63 -12.07
CA LEU A 141 8.82 9.56 -12.61
C LEU A 141 7.95 10.75 -12.21
N ALA A 142 8.45 11.63 -11.34
CA ALA A 142 7.67 12.76 -10.80
C ALA A 142 7.11 13.65 -11.92
N GLY A 143 5.82 13.99 -11.82
CA GLY A 143 5.11 14.84 -12.80
C GLY A 143 4.67 14.13 -14.08
N THR A 144 5.00 12.84 -14.28
CA THR A 144 4.52 12.06 -15.43
C THR A 144 3.19 11.37 -15.18
N GLY A 145 2.74 11.31 -13.93
CA GLY A 145 1.57 10.57 -13.45
C GLY A 145 1.77 9.05 -13.34
N TRP A 146 2.99 8.57 -13.61
CA TRP A 146 3.40 7.19 -13.39
C TRP A 146 4.13 7.05 -12.05
N PHE A 147 3.94 5.91 -11.41
CA PHE A 147 4.61 5.55 -10.17
C PHE A 147 5.10 4.11 -10.24
N LEU A 148 6.15 3.78 -9.48
CA LEU A 148 6.56 2.39 -9.28
C LEU A 148 5.40 1.58 -8.70
N SER A 149 5.15 0.40 -9.25
CA SER A 149 4.12 -0.52 -8.76
C SER A 149 4.59 -1.27 -7.50
N ASN A 150 4.78 -0.52 -6.41
CA ASN A 150 5.32 -1.01 -5.13
C ASN A 150 4.31 -0.97 -3.97
N GLY A 151 3.04 -0.67 -4.25
CA GLY A 151 2.01 -0.53 -3.22
C GLY A 151 1.87 0.88 -2.64
N GLN A 152 2.75 1.82 -3.02
CA GLN A 152 2.66 3.22 -2.59
C GLN A 152 1.94 4.07 -3.64
N ASN A 153 1.50 5.28 -3.25
CA ASN A 153 0.86 6.25 -4.14
C ASN A 153 -0.39 5.71 -4.87
N GLY A 154 -1.12 4.77 -4.23
CA GLY A 154 -2.31 4.14 -4.82
C GLY A 154 -2.01 3.06 -5.86
N THR A 155 -0.74 2.66 -6.02
CA THR A 155 -0.35 1.57 -6.93
C THR A 155 -0.58 0.19 -6.32
N ASP A 156 -0.73 -0.82 -7.17
CA ASP A 156 -0.66 -2.22 -6.76
C ASP A 156 0.81 -2.63 -6.50
N ASN A 157 1.05 -3.54 -5.56
CA ASN A 157 2.39 -4.07 -5.31
C ASN A 157 2.70 -5.25 -6.24
N LEU A 158 3.39 -4.96 -7.34
CA LEU A 158 3.76 -5.91 -8.39
C LEU A 158 5.24 -6.35 -8.30
N GLN A 159 5.96 -5.92 -7.26
CA GLN A 159 7.35 -6.31 -7.03
C GLN A 159 7.44 -7.80 -6.69
N ASP A 160 8.43 -8.49 -7.28
CA ASP A 160 8.62 -9.93 -7.12
C ASP A 160 7.37 -10.77 -7.47
N ARG A 161 6.62 -10.36 -8.50
CA ARG A 161 5.46 -11.07 -9.02
C ARG A 161 5.67 -11.50 -10.47
N PHE A 162 5.16 -12.68 -10.80
CA PHE A 162 4.95 -13.10 -12.19
C PHE A 162 3.50 -12.82 -12.57
N PHE A 163 3.28 -12.22 -13.73
CA PHE A 163 1.93 -11.92 -14.19
C PHE A 163 1.23 -13.17 -14.69
N VAL A 164 0.03 -13.40 -14.18
CA VAL A 164 -0.96 -14.32 -14.75
C VAL A 164 -2.14 -13.50 -15.27
N VAL A 165 -2.63 -13.84 -16.46
CA VAL A 165 -3.77 -13.15 -17.05
C VAL A 165 -5.04 -13.68 -16.39
N SER A 166 -5.88 -12.77 -15.89
CA SER A 166 -7.16 -13.13 -15.27
C SER A 166 -8.09 -13.87 -16.24
N GLY A 167 -8.93 -14.75 -15.71
CA GLY A 167 -9.83 -15.62 -16.46
C GLY A 167 -10.80 -16.35 -15.52
N ASN A 168 -11.14 -17.60 -15.84
CA ASN A 168 -12.06 -18.39 -15.00
C ASN A 168 -11.43 -18.87 -13.68
N GLU A 169 -10.11 -19.04 -13.64
CA GLU A 169 -9.38 -19.57 -12.48
C GLU A 169 -8.76 -18.47 -11.61
N TYR A 170 -8.39 -17.34 -12.21
CA TYR A 170 -7.72 -16.23 -11.54
C TYR A 170 -8.55 -14.96 -11.71
N SER A 171 -8.95 -14.35 -10.59
CA SER A 171 -9.59 -13.04 -10.55
C SER A 171 -8.55 -11.92 -10.63
N VAL A 172 -8.98 -10.73 -11.04
CA VAL A 172 -8.12 -9.55 -11.04
C VAL A 172 -7.69 -9.24 -9.60
N GLY A 173 -6.38 -9.19 -9.37
CA GLY A 173 -5.80 -8.92 -8.06
C GLY A 173 -5.44 -10.17 -7.25
N ASP A 174 -5.78 -11.38 -7.73
CA ASP A 174 -5.34 -12.61 -7.06
C ASP A 174 -3.81 -12.70 -7.01
N ILE A 175 -3.30 -13.12 -5.85
CA ILE A 175 -1.87 -13.32 -5.60
C ILE A 175 -1.61 -14.76 -5.16
N GLY A 176 -0.50 -15.34 -5.63
CA GLY A 176 -0.14 -16.71 -5.30
C GLY A 176 1.23 -17.12 -5.81
N GLY A 177 1.53 -18.41 -5.67
CA GLY A 177 2.81 -19.00 -6.07
C GLY A 177 3.85 -19.01 -4.95
N SER A 178 4.98 -19.67 -5.21
CA SER A 178 6.08 -19.79 -4.25
C SER A 178 7.41 -19.82 -5.00
N LYS A 179 8.41 -19.07 -4.49
CA LYS A 179 9.75 -19.01 -5.09
C LYS A 179 10.51 -20.33 -4.95
N GLN A 180 10.26 -21.07 -3.88
CA GLN A 180 10.85 -22.38 -3.62
C GLN A 180 9.80 -23.35 -3.08
N VAL A 181 10.02 -24.64 -3.25
CA VAL A 181 9.16 -25.72 -2.78
C VAL A 181 9.99 -26.77 -2.05
N THR A 182 9.51 -27.21 -0.89
CA THR A 182 10.02 -28.40 -0.19
C THR A 182 9.05 -29.54 -0.43
N LEU A 183 9.56 -30.70 -0.86
CA LEU A 183 8.75 -31.89 -1.04
C LEU A 183 8.29 -32.44 0.31
N THR A 184 7.03 -32.85 0.38
CA THR A 184 6.45 -33.54 1.52
C THR A 184 6.41 -35.05 1.27
N GLU A 185 6.30 -35.85 2.32
CA GLU A 185 6.14 -37.30 2.20
C GLU A 185 4.96 -37.69 1.29
N ALA A 186 3.85 -36.96 1.37
CA ALA A 186 2.66 -37.18 0.55
C ALA A 186 2.90 -36.93 -0.96
N GLN A 187 3.94 -36.18 -1.31
CA GLN A 187 4.32 -35.89 -2.69
C GLN A 187 5.35 -36.90 -3.24
N MET A 188 5.87 -37.83 -2.42
CA MET A 188 6.77 -38.86 -2.88
C MET A 188 6.01 -40.00 -3.58
N PRO A 189 6.44 -40.43 -4.78
CA PRO A 189 5.88 -41.62 -5.40
C PRO A 189 6.06 -42.85 -4.50
N LYS A 190 5.07 -43.75 -4.53
CA LYS A 190 5.19 -45.05 -3.87
C LYS A 190 6.42 -45.77 -4.42
N HIS A 191 7.34 -46.10 -3.53
CA HIS A 191 8.54 -46.88 -3.84
C HIS A 191 8.71 -47.98 -2.78
N LYS A 192 9.50 -49.00 -3.11
CA LYS A 192 9.85 -50.09 -2.19
C LYS A 192 11.34 -50.37 -2.29
N HIS A 193 11.93 -50.76 -1.18
CA HIS A 193 13.30 -51.26 -1.15
C HIS A 193 13.28 -52.79 -1.19
N GLY A 194 14.03 -53.37 -2.12
CA GLY A 194 14.33 -54.80 -2.12
C GLY A 194 15.66 -55.03 -1.42
N MET A 195 15.78 -56.13 -0.68
CA MET A 195 17.05 -56.62 -0.17
C MET A 195 17.47 -57.80 -1.06
N GLU A 196 18.55 -57.65 -1.82
CA GLU A 196 19.23 -58.77 -2.49
C GLU A 196 20.23 -59.36 -1.48
N ASP A 197 19.74 -60.11 -0.49
CA ASP A 197 20.62 -61.08 0.15
C ASP A 197 19.98 -62.45 0.13
N GLY A 198 20.76 -63.40 -0.38
CA GLY A 198 20.36 -64.78 -0.53
C GLY A 198 20.24 -65.38 0.87
N VAL A 199 19.04 -65.84 1.20
CA VAL A 199 18.81 -66.72 2.36
C VAL A 199 19.82 -67.87 2.31
N SER A 200 20.90 -67.79 3.07
CA SER A 200 21.77 -68.95 3.33
C SER A 200 21.21 -69.68 4.54
N THR A 201 20.40 -70.70 4.27
CA THR A 201 20.01 -71.67 5.30
C THR A 201 21.04 -72.79 5.34
N SER A 202 21.76 -72.91 6.45
CA SER A 202 21.99 -74.24 7.03
C SER A 202 20.91 -74.44 8.09
N ASN A 203 19.98 -75.39 7.84
CA ASN A 203 18.90 -75.83 8.75
C ASN A 203 17.64 -74.95 8.91
N GLY A 204 17.19 -74.24 7.87
CA GLY A 204 15.78 -73.80 7.78
C GLY A 204 15.37 -72.56 8.59
N ALA A 205 16.30 -71.87 9.24
CA ALA A 205 16.10 -70.52 9.76
C ALA A 205 16.91 -69.53 8.91
N GLY A 206 16.22 -68.71 8.11
CA GLY A 206 16.86 -67.63 7.35
C GLY A 206 17.08 -66.43 8.25
N TYR A 207 18.32 -65.99 8.40
CA TYR A 207 18.69 -64.78 9.16
C TYR A 207 19.22 -63.73 8.17
N ILE A 208 18.71 -62.49 8.24
CA ILE A 208 19.37 -61.33 7.63
C ILE A 208 20.32 -60.78 8.68
N THR A 209 21.62 -60.76 8.39
CA THR A 209 22.67 -60.40 9.37
C THR A 209 23.42 -59.15 8.92
N ASP A 210 23.70 -58.20 9.81
CA ASP A 210 24.53 -56.99 9.54
C ASP A 210 26.03 -57.31 9.44
N GLY A 211 26.39 -58.42 8.79
CA GLY A 211 27.76 -58.89 8.63
C GLY A 211 28.49 -59.32 9.92
N ASN A 212 27.86 -59.21 11.10
CA ASN A 212 28.45 -59.62 12.37
C ASN A 212 27.78 -60.90 12.90
N LEU A 213 28.38 -62.05 12.59
CA LEU A 213 27.91 -63.41 12.91
C LEU A 213 28.23 -63.83 14.36
N ASN A 214 27.96 -62.96 15.34
CA ASN A 214 28.06 -63.32 16.75
C ASN A 214 26.66 -63.51 17.35
N ASN A 215 26.03 -64.61 16.96
CA ASN A 215 25.10 -65.47 17.71
C ASN A 215 23.96 -64.90 18.59
N ASP A 216 23.57 -63.64 18.47
CA ASP A 216 22.35 -63.15 19.12
C ASP A 216 21.24 -62.95 18.08
N ALA A 217 20.27 -63.87 18.13
CA ALA A 217 19.03 -63.83 17.36
C ALA A 217 18.21 -62.59 17.74
N ASN A 218 18.54 -61.45 17.15
CA ASN A 218 17.73 -60.24 17.23
C ASN A 218 16.65 -60.29 16.14
N PRO A 219 15.35 -60.42 16.49
CA PRO A 219 14.29 -60.34 15.51
C PRO A 219 14.32 -58.97 14.81
N LEU A 220 14.26 -58.99 13.48
CA LEU A 220 14.37 -57.85 12.56
C LEU A 220 13.17 -56.87 12.63
N ASP A 221 12.55 -56.71 13.79
CA ASP A 221 11.38 -55.85 13.95
C ASP A 221 11.71 -54.38 13.65
N HIS A 222 13.00 -54.00 13.60
CA HIS A 222 13.49 -52.62 13.51
C HIS A 222 14.64 -52.45 12.49
N ALA A 223 14.70 -53.26 11.43
CA ALA A 223 15.68 -53.08 10.36
C ALA A 223 15.23 -51.98 9.39
N PHE A 224 15.73 -50.76 9.58
CA PHE A 224 15.43 -49.60 8.73
C PHE A 224 16.61 -49.26 7.81
N THR A 225 16.31 -48.75 6.61
CA THR A 225 17.31 -48.02 5.82
C THR A 225 17.69 -46.74 6.57
N LYS A 226 18.94 -46.29 6.44
CA LYS A 226 19.34 -44.99 6.98
C LYS A 226 18.54 -43.87 6.31
N GLU A 227 18.18 -42.86 7.08
CA GLU A 227 17.65 -41.62 6.54
C GLU A 227 18.66 -41.02 5.56
N THR A 228 18.16 -40.56 4.42
CA THR A 228 18.95 -39.90 3.39
C THR A 228 18.13 -38.80 2.77
N GLY A 229 18.81 -37.80 2.22
CA GLY A 229 18.19 -36.52 1.87
C GLY A 229 18.40 -35.48 2.98
N GLY A 230 17.95 -34.26 2.70
CA GLY A 230 18.06 -33.15 3.65
C GLY A 230 16.87 -32.22 3.64
N ASP A 231 15.78 -32.62 2.98
CA ASP A 231 14.51 -31.88 2.86
C ASP A 231 14.67 -30.40 2.51
N GLN A 232 15.73 -30.09 1.76
CA GLN A 232 16.02 -28.73 1.38
C GLN A 232 15.06 -28.27 0.28
N PRO A 233 14.54 -27.05 0.37
CA PRO A 233 13.71 -26.48 -0.67
C PRO A 233 14.50 -26.36 -1.98
N HIS A 234 13.81 -26.55 -3.11
CA HIS A 234 14.37 -26.35 -4.44
C HIS A 234 13.76 -25.12 -5.14
N GLU A 235 14.51 -24.56 -6.10
CA GLU A 235 14.05 -23.49 -6.97
C GLU A 235 12.78 -23.92 -7.72
N ASN A 236 11.76 -23.06 -7.72
CA ASN A 236 10.48 -23.31 -8.37
C ASN A 236 10.15 -22.28 -9.47
N ARG A 237 11.03 -21.30 -9.69
CA ARG A 237 10.85 -20.30 -10.73
C ARG A 237 11.40 -20.81 -12.07
N PRO A 238 10.67 -20.60 -13.18
CA PRO A 238 11.26 -20.75 -14.51
C PRO A 238 12.39 -19.72 -14.71
N PRO A 239 13.27 -19.89 -15.71
CA PRO A 239 14.22 -18.86 -16.10
C PRO A 239 13.50 -17.52 -16.33
N TYR A 240 14.01 -16.45 -15.72
CA TYR A 240 13.35 -15.15 -15.72
C TYR A 240 14.31 -14.00 -16.03
N TYR A 241 13.75 -12.92 -16.56
CA TYR A 241 14.42 -11.65 -16.77
C TYR A 241 13.70 -10.58 -15.95
N ALA A 242 14.43 -9.92 -15.04
CA ALA A 242 13.86 -8.95 -14.12
C ALA A 242 13.70 -7.58 -14.81
N VAL A 243 12.53 -6.98 -14.60
CA VAL A 243 12.10 -5.70 -15.19
C VAL A 243 11.32 -4.92 -14.14
N VAL A 244 11.21 -3.61 -14.32
CA VAL A 244 10.48 -2.73 -13.40
C VAL A 244 9.06 -2.50 -13.91
N ALA A 245 8.07 -2.71 -13.05
CA ALA A 245 6.68 -2.36 -13.33
C ALA A 245 6.35 -0.96 -12.79
N ILE A 246 5.69 -0.16 -13.62
CA ILE A 246 5.13 1.14 -13.27
C ILE A 246 3.63 1.15 -13.57
N GLN A 247 2.87 1.93 -12.79
CA GLN A 247 1.44 2.08 -12.94
C GLN A 247 1.07 3.55 -13.09
N PHE A 248 0.19 3.84 -14.04
CA PHE A 248 -0.36 5.19 -14.21
C PHE A 248 -1.51 5.40 -13.23
N ILE A 249 -1.40 6.44 -12.43
CA ILE A 249 -2.43 6.82 -11.46
C ILE A 249 -3.17 8.07 -11.93
N GLY A 250 -2.46 9.01 -12.55
CA GLY A 250 -3.05 10.23 -13.12
C GLY A 250 -2.10 11.41 -13.03
N LEU A 251 -2.46 12.51 -13.70
CA LEU A 251 -1.72 13.78 -13.72
C LEU A 251 -2.26 14.78 -12.70
#